data_AF-A0A4R2IN74-F1
#
_entry.id   AF-A0A4R2IN74-F1
#
_cell.length_a   1.000
_cell.length_b   1.000
_cell.length_c   1.000
_cell.angle_alpha   90.00
_cell.angle_beta   90.00
_cell.angle_gamma   90.00
#
_symmetry.space_group_name_H-M   'P 1'
#
loop_
_entity.id
_entity.type
_entity.pdbx_description
1 polymer ?
#
loop_
_entity_poly.entity_id
_entity_poly.type
_entity_poly.pdbx_seq_one_letter_code
_entity_poly.pdbx_strand_id
1 'polypeptide(L)'
;MRHVLAQCLACCSRCAYCDLPVLLAGEREHPGYGVVDVVGDGYPGLGLLHLFCRGAARSRSASRRGAVIRRAYLGRATERYEARLPVRPYDRLGVCPGDGKRWRIAKMRYACKACRYYTSSH
;
A
#
# COMPACT_ATOMS: atom_id res chain seq x y z
N MET A 1 13.55 -26.83 7.72
CA MET A 1 12.21 -26.77 7.08
C MET A 1 11.39 -25.51 7.40
N ARG A 2 11.47 -24.92 8.61
CA ARG A 2 10.71 -23.69 8.97
C ARG A 2 11.00 -22.45 8.11
N HIS A 3 12.25 -22.28 7.65
CA HIS A 3 12.64 -21.13 6.81
C HIS A 3 12.02 -21.14 5.41
N VAL A 4 11.79 -22.31 4.83
CA VAL A 4 11.22 -22.44 3.47
C VAL A 4 9.73 -22.08 3.47
N LEU A 5 8.99 -22.48 4.51
CA LEU A 5 7.58 -22.11 4.68
C LEU A 5 7.39 -20.61 4.92
N ALA A 6 8.29 -19.97 5.68
CA ALA A 6 8.26 -18.53 5.91
C ALA A 6 8.53 -17.73 4.62
N GLN A 7 9.47 -18.19 3.78
CA GLN A 7 9.75 -17.58 2.47
C GLN A 7 8.60 -17.79 1.48
N CYS A 8 7.98 -18.97 1.42
CA CYS A 8 6.79 -19.20 0.58
C CYS A 8 5.60 -18.32 1.01
N LEU A 9 5.35 -18.15 2.31
CA LEU A 9 4.29 -17.28 2.82
C LEU A 9 4.58 -15.78 2.56
N ALA A 10 5.85 -15.37 2.57
CA ALA A 10 6.27 -14.02 2.17
C ALA A 10 6.06 -13.76 0.67
N CYS A 11 6.34 -14.75 -0.19
CA CYS A 11 6.08 -14.65 -1.64
C CYS A 11 4.58 -14.55 -1.96
N CYS A 12 3.72 -15.16 -1.14
CA CYS A 12 2.28 -15.22 -1.36
C CYS A 12 1.46 -14.10 -0.68
N SER A 13 2.04 -13.31 0.22
CA SER A 13 1.31 -12.28 0.99
C SER A 13 1.37 -10.90 0.35
N ARG A 14 0.90 -10.80 -0.90
CA ARG A 14 0.87 -9.54 -1.66
C ARG A 14 -0.48 -8.85 -1.54
N CYS A 15 -0.45 -7.52 -1.44
CA CYS A 15 -1.65 -6.70 -1.44
C CYS A 15 -2.34 -6.73 -2.81
N ALA A 16 -3.58 -7.19 -2.88
CA ALA A 16 -4.36 -7.24 -4.12
C ALA A 16 -4.57 -5.86 -4.78
N TYR A 17 -4.47 -4.78 -4.01
CA TYR A 17 -4.63 -3.42 -4.54
C TYR A 17 -3.34 -2.86 -5.16
N CYS A 18 -2.21 -2.89 -4.46
CA CYS A 18 -0.98 -2.19 -4.89
C CYS A 18 0.16 -3.13 -5.31
N ASP A 19 -0.04 -4.44 -5.17
CA ASP A 19 0.92 -5.49 -5.52
C ASP A 19 2.28 -5.28 -4.82
N LEU A 20 2.26 -4.93 -3.54
CA LEU A 20 3.44 -4.94 -2.67
C LEU A 20 3.19 -5.93 -1.51
N PRO A 21 4.24 -6.53 -0.93
CA PRO A 21 4.09 -7.40 0.24
C PRO A 21 3.41 -6.67 1.40
N VAL A 22 2.60 -7.40 2.17
CA VAL A 22 1.99 -6.89 3.40
C VAL A 22 2.81 -7.31 4.61
N LEU A 23 2.74 -6.51 5.68
CA LEU A 23 3.33 -6.88 6.97
C LEU A 23 2.34 -7.77 7.73
N LEU A 24 2.71 -9.02 7.98
CA LEU A 24 1.89 -9.95 8.78
C LEU A 24 2.22 -9.92 10.27
N ALA A 25 3.35 -9.30 10.64
CA ALA A 25 3.80 -9.11 12.01
C ALA A 25 4.10 -7.62 12.27
N GLY A 26 4.04 -7.22 13.54
CA GLY A 26 4.30 -5.84 13.99
C GLY A 26 3.06 -5.08 14.45
N GLU A 27 3.18 -3.75 14.52
CA GLU A 27 2.12 -2.84 15.00
C GLU A 27 0.91 -2.87 14.04
N ARG A 28 -0.27 -3.21 14.57
CA ARG A 28 -1.52 -3.34 13.78
C ARG A 28 -1.99 -2.03 13.15
N GLU A 29 -1.52 -0.91 13.66
CA GLU A 29 -1.83 0.44 13.17
C GLU A 29 -0.97 0.83 11.97
N HIS A 30 0.09 0.06 11.68
CA HIS A 30 0.99 0.34 10.58
C HIS A 30 0.21 0.33 9.24
N PRO A 31 0.39 1.33 8.36
CA PRO A 31 -0.33 1.43 7.08
C PRO A 31 -0.21 0.18 6.21
N GLY A 32 0.94 -0.49 6.29
CA GLY A 32 1.26 -1.73 5.60
C GLY A 32 0.88 -3.02 6.33
N TYR A 33 0.19 -2.96 7.47
CA TYR A 33 -0.29 -4.17 8.14
C TYR A 33 -1.28 -4.92 7.25
N GLY A 34 -1.15 -6.24 7.16
CA GLY A 34 -1.98 -7.11 6.34
C GLY A 34 -3.36 -7.33 6.96
N VAL A 35 -4.40 -7.13 6.16
CA VAL A 35 -5.78 -7.42 6.52
C VAL A 35 -6.46 -8.19 5.40
N VAL A 36 -7.28 -9.17 5.76
CA VAL A 36 -8.13 -9.88 4.80
C VAL A 36 -9.41 -9.08 4.62
N ASP A 37 -9.80 -8.81 3.38
CA ASP A 37 -11.04 -8.12 3.04
C ASP A 37 -11.63 -8.68 1.75
N VAL A 38 -12.89 -8.34 1.48
CA VAL A 38 -13.55 -8.70 0.23
C VAL A 38 -13.05 -7.81 -0.90
N VAL A 39 -12.65 -8.44 -2.02
CA VAL A 39 -12.12 -7.76 -3.22
C VAL A 39 -12.89 -8.23 -4.45
N GLY A 40 -13.20 -7.30 -5.37
CA GLY A 40 -13.83 -7.56 -6.66
C GLY A 40 -15.26 -7.04 -6.78
N ASP A 41 -15.61 -6.58 -7.98
CA ASP A 41 -16.95 -6.11 -8.34
C ASP A 41 -17.65 -7.26 -9.11
N GLY A 42 -18.56 -8.00 -8.47
CA GLY A 42 -19.36 -9.06 -9.12
C GLY A 42 -19.29 -10.42 -8.42
N TYR A 43 -18.13 -11.09 -8.44
CA TYR A 43 -17.87 -12.31 -7.66
C TYR A 43 -16.85 -11.98 -6.56
N PRO A 44 -17.32 -11.56 -5.36
CA PRO A 44 -16.42 -11.16 -4.28
C PRO A 44 -15.56 -12.34 -3.80
N GLY A 45 -14.24 -12.19 -3.92
CA GLY A 45 -13.26 -13.10 -3.33
C GLY A 45 -12.62 -12.48 -2.09
N LEU A 46 -12.17 -13.32 -1.15
CA LEU A 46 -11.31 -12.85 -0.07
C LEU A 46 -9.92 -12.53 -0.63
N GLY A 47 -9.42 -11.33 -0.36
CA GLY A 47 -8.11 -10.87 -0.78
C GLY A 47 -7.34 -10.24 0.37
N LEU A 48 -6.01 -10.32 0.29
CA LEU A 48 -5.12 -9.67 1.24
C LEU A 48 -4.87 -8.23 0.82
N LEU A 49 -5.01 -7.28 1.74
CA LEU A 49 -4.79 -5.86 1.51
C LEU A 49 -3.90 -5.30 2.62
N HIS A 50 -3.22 -4.19 2.33
CA HIS A 50 -2.72 -3.32 3.40
C HIS A 50 -3.89 -2.64 4.10
N LEU A 51 -3.76 -2.39 5.40
CA LEU A 51 -4.73 -1.62 6.19
C LEU A 51 -5.08 -0.29 5.51
N PHE A 52 -4.06 0.41 5.00
CA PHE A 52 -4.25 1.64 4.23
C PHE A 52 -4.97 1.41 2.90
N CYS A 53 -4.63 0.34 2.18
CA CYS A 53 -5.22 0.04 0.88
C CYS A 53 -6.67 -0.40 0.99
N ARG A 54 -7.12 -0.94 2.13
CA ARG A 54 -8.50 -1.36 2.38
C ARG A 54 -9.53 -0.29 2.04
N GLY A 55 -9.36 0.92 2.60
CA GLY A 55 -10.26 2.05 2.32
C GLY A 55 -10.14 2.55 0.88
N ALA A 56 -8.94 2.55 0.32
CA ALA A 56 -8.69 3.03 -1.04
C ALA A 56 -9.24 2.09 -2.13
N ALA A 57 -9.26 0.78 -1.87
CA ALA A 57 -9.77 -0.26 -2.76
C ALA A 57 -11.30 -0.21 -2.91
N ARG A 58 -12.01 0.16 -1.84
CA ARG A 58 -13.48 0.31 -1.81
C ARG A 58 -13.98 1.57 -2.52
N SER A 59 -13.09 2.47 -2.94
CA SER A 59 -13.48 3.70 -3.64
C SER A 59 -13.84 3.41 -5.10
N ARG A 60 -14.91 4.03 -5.64
CA ARG A 60 -15.25 3.96 -7.08
C ARG A 60 -14.12 4.41 -8.03
N SER A 61 -13.14 5.14 -7.50
CA SER A 61 -11.94 5.60 -8.23
C SER A 61 -10.75 4.64 -8.12
N ALA A 62 -10.88 3.54 -7.36
CA ALA A 62 -9.81 2.62 -7.03
C ALA A 62 -9.19 1.97 -8.26
N SER A 63 -10.03 1.45 -9.15
CA SER A 63 -9.66 0.79 -10.41
C SER A 63 -9.02 1.74 -11.42
N ARG A 64 -9.38 3.03 -11.37
CA ARG A 64 -8.84 4.06 -12.27
C ARG A 64 -7.43 4.53 -11.90
N ARG A 65 -6.95 4.22 -10.69
CA ARG A 65 -5.61 4.60 -10.24
C ARG A 65 -4.60 3.55 -10.69
N GLY A 66 -3.62 3.92 -11.51
CA GLY A 66 -2.51 3.03 -11.86
C GLY A 66 -1.65 2.62 -10.66
N ALA A 67 -0.96 1.47 -10.76
CA ALA A 67 -0.18 0.87 -9.68
C ALA A 67 0.81 1.83 -9.01
N VAL A 68 1.50 2.66 -9.79
CA VAL A 68 2.45 3.66 -9.29
C VAL A 68 1.80 4.64 -8.30
N ILE A 69 0.58 5.10 -8.59
CA ILE A 69 -0.15 6.03 -7.71
C ILE A 69 -0.57 5.31 -6.42
N ARG A 70 -1.03 4.06 -6.53
CA ARG A 70 -1.43 3.25 -5.36
C ARG A 70 -0.25 3.06 -4.40
N ARG A 71 0.92 2.72 -4.95
CA ARG A 71 2.17 2.59 -4.19
C ARG A 71 2.63 3.94 -3.62
N ALA A 72 2.50 5.03 -4.38
CA ALA A 72 2.87 6.36 -3.90
C ALA A 72 2.05 6.79 -2.67
N TYR A 73 0.73 6.55 -2.67
CA TYR A 73 -0.08 6.86 -1.50
C TYR A 73 0.31 6.01 -0.29
N LEU A 74 0.56 4.72 -0.48
CA LEU A 74 1.05 3.85 0.60
C LEU A 74 2.40 4.33 1.15
N GLY A 75 3.34 4.71 0.27
CA GLY A 75 4.66 5.20 0.68
C GLY A 75 4.60 6.50 1.48
N ARG A 76 3.70 7.42 1.11
CA ARG A 76 3.45 8.62 1.90
C ARG A 76 2.80 8.29 3.25
N ALA A 77 1.82 7.39 3.27
CA ALA A 77 1.17 6.96 4.51
C ALA A 77 2.19 6.35 5.48
N THR A 78 3.10 5.52 4.95
CA THR A 78 4.19 4.90 5.70
C THR A 78 5.14 5.96 6.27
N GLU A 79 5.60 6.92 5.44
CA GLU A 79 6.46 8.02 5.91
C GLU A 79 5.81 8.84 7.04
N ARG A 80 4.50 9.13 6.94
CA ARG A 80 3.78 9.85 7.98
C ARG A 80 3.68 9.04 9.27
N TYR A 81 3.40 7.73 9.15
CA TYR A 81 3.36 6.83 10.29
C TYR A 81 4.69 6.78 11.04
N GLU A 82 5.79 6.59 10.31
CA GLU A 82 7.16 6.60 10.88
C GLU A 82 7.46 7.92 11.58
N ALA A 83 6.99 9.03 11.02
CA ALA A 83 7.12 10.36 11.62
C ALA A 83 6.11 10.64 12.75
N ARG A 84 5.29 9.65 13.17
CA ARG A 84 4.20 9.80 14.15
C ARG A 84 3.20 10.92 13.79
N LEU A 85 3.02 11.16 12.49
CA LEU A 85 2.06 12.12 11.95
C LEU A 85 0.74 11.40 11.57
N PRO A 86 -0.42 12.08 11.68
CA PRO A 86 -1.71 11.47 11.31
C PRO A 86 -1.73 11.02 9.85
N VAL A 87 -2.11 9.76 9.61
CA VAL A 87 -2.30 9.21 8.27
C VAL A 87 -3.75 9.44 7.85
N ARG A 88 -3.99 10.31 6.87
CA ARG A 88 -5.34 10.56 6.37
C ARG A 88 -5.65 9.73 5.12
N PRO A 89 -6.83 9.11 5.00
CA PRO A 89 -7.34 8.66 3.72
C PRO A 89 -7.33 9.87 2.79
N TYR A 90 -6.79 9.74 1.58
CA TYR A 90 -6.68 10.84 0.60
C TYR A 90 -5.69 11.95 0.94
N ASP A 91 -4.71 11.69 1.81
CA ASP A 91 -3.52 12.53 1.88
C ASP A 91 -2.89 12.58 0.48
N ARG A 92 -3.23 13.64 -0.30
CA ARG A 92 -2.61 13.93 -1.59
C ARG A 92 -1.10 13.86 -1.38
N LEU A 93 -0.31 13.58 -2.40
CA LEU A 93 1.15 13.38 -2.30
C LEU A 93 1.96 14.61 -1.79
N GLY A 94 1.34 15.55 -1.08
CA GLY A 94 1.91 16.79 -0.58
C GLY A 94 1.85 17.89 -1.62
N VAL A 95 1.37 17.54 -2.82
CA VAL A 95 1.41 18.36 -4.01
C VAL A 95 0.10 18.15 -4.76
N CYS A 96 -0.49 19.26 -5.22
CA CYS A 96 -1.68 19.23 -6.07
C CYS A 96 -1.35 18.59 -7.43
N PRO A 97 -2.21 17.72 -7.98
CA PRO A 97 -2.01 17.13 -9.31
C PRO A 97 -1.83 18.14 -10.45
N GLY A 98 -2.31 19.38 -10.28
CA GLY A 98 -2.12 20.48 -11.24
C GLY A 98 -0.68 21.00 -11.34
N ASP A 99 0.17 20.76 -10.34
CA ASP A 99 1.62 21.06 -10.42
C ASP A 99 2.34 19.85 -11.05
N GLY A 100 2.23 19.74 -12.37
CA GLY A 100 2.53 18.50 -13.11
C GLY A 100 3.94 17.96 -12.92
N LYS A 101 4.97 18.82 -12.75
CA LYS A 101 6.36 18.36 -12.51
C LYS A 101 6.55 17.93 -11.06
N ARG A 102 6.18 18.75 -10.09
CA ARG A 102 6.35 18.43 -8.66
C ARG A 102 5.52 17.22 -8.27
N TRP A 103 4.31 17.10 -8.81
CA TRP A 103 3.46 15.94 -8.58
C TRP A 103 4.07 14.66 -9.14
N ARG A 104 4.66 14.69 -10.35
CA ARG A 104 5.37 13.53 -10.91
C ARG A 104 6.55 13.11 -10.05
N ILE A 105 7.35 14.07 -9.57
CA ILE A 105 8.49 13.80 -8.68
C ILE A 105 8.01 13.19 -7.37
N ALA A 106 7.03 13.80 -6.69
CA ALA A 106 6.49 13.30 -5.44
C ALA A 106 5.91 11.89 -5.60
N LYS A 107 5.16 11.65 -6.68
CA LYS A 107 4.61 10.33 -7.02
C LYS A 107 5.70 9.28 -7.13
N MET A 108 6.75 9.54 -7.91
CA MET A 108 7.84 8.58 -8.09
C MET A 108 8.62 8.37 -6.79
N ARG A 109 8.96 9.45 -6.07
CA ARG A 109 9.64 9.38 -4.77
C ARG A 109 8.91 8.45 -3.81
N TYR A 110 7.61 8.68 -3.61
CA TYR A 110 6.83 7.88 -2.67
C TYR A 110 6.59 6.45 -3.16
N ALA A 111 6.39 6.25 -4.46
CA ALA A 111 6.25 4.90 -5.02
C ALA A 111 7.55 4.09 -4.80
N CYS A 112 8.70 4.68 -5.09
CA CYS A 112 10.00 4.03 -4.84
C CYS A 112 10.23 3.76 -3.36
N LYS A 113 9.85 4.69 -2.48
CA LYS A 113 9.92 4.50 -1.02
C LYS A 113 9.10 3.29 -0.59
N ALA A 114 7.84 3.20 -1.04
CA ALA A 114 6.98 2.06 -0.75
C ALA A 114 7.58 0.75 -1.27
N CYS A 115 8.05 0.72 -2.52
CA CYS A 115 8.70 -0.47 -3.07
C CYS A 115 9.85 -0.91 -2.16
N ARG A 116 10.82 -0.03 -1.88
CA ARG A 116 11.99 -0.37 -1.03
C ARG A 116 11.56 -0.84 0.35
N TYR A 117 10.66 -0.12 1.01
CA TYR A 117 10.18 -0.47 2.34
C TYR A 117 9.58 -1.87 2.36
N TYR A 118 8.58 -2.13 1.52
CA TYR A 118 7.84 -3.39 1.58
C TYR A 118 8.49 -4.56 0.86
N THR A 119 9.52 -4.35 0.01
CA THR A 119 10.28 -5.46 -0.59
C THR A 119 11.55 -5.82 0.19
N SER A 120 12.10 -4.88 0.97
CA SER A 120 13.32 -5.13 1.77
C SER A 120 13.02 -5.55 3.22
N SER A 121 11.79 -5.34 3.70
CA SER A 121 11.33 -5.85 5.00
C SER A 121 10.91 -7.33 4.91
N HIS A 122 11.88 -8.23 4.75
CA HIS A 122 11.68 -9.67 4.83
C HIS A 122 12.86 -10.36 5.53
#